data_AF-A0AAW6YNA9-F1
#
_entry.id   AF-A0AAW6YNA9-F1
#
_cell.length_a   1.000
_cell.length_b   1.000
_cell.length_c   1.000
_cell.angle_alpha   90.00
_cell.angle_beta   90.00
_cell.angle_gamma   90.00
#
_symmetry.space_group_name_H-M   'P 1'
#
loop_
_entity.id
_entity.type
_entity.pdbx_description
1 polymer ?
#
loop_
_entity_poly.entity_id
_entity_poly.type
_entity_poly.pdbx_seq_one_letter_code
_entity_poly.pdbx_strand_id
1 'polypeptide(L)'
;GVYNQYLDGVQVAENKTQMSPKQLMQGIHERNTRNVKAQYARYHDLVELLDKKGYHLKSVADLNEAQKAQVKEQFEELILPTLTAIGIDAYRPFPHLKNHALNI
;
A
#
# COMPACT_ATOMS: atom_id res chain seq x y z
N GLY A 1 15.77 -4.39 -16.84
CA GLY A 1 14.30 -4.26 -16.88
C GLY A 1 13.90 -2.95 -17.52
N VAL A 2 12.63 -2.76 -17.86
CA VAL A 2 12.14 -1.56 -18.60
C VAL A 2 12.53 -0.25 -17.91
N TYR A 3 12.53 -0.23 -16.57
CA TYR A 3 12.97 0.93 -15.78
C TYR A 3 14.45 1.29 -15.98
N ASN A 4 15.35 0.31 -16.01
CA ASN A 4 16.78 0.58 -16.27
C ASN A 4 16.98 1.10 -17.70
N GLN A 5 16.29 0.53 -18.69
CA GLN A 5 16.34 1.01 -20.08
C GLN A 5 15.84 2.47 -20.20
N TYR A 6 14.83 2.84 -19.40
CA TYR A 6 14.37 4.21 -19.31
C TYR A 6 15.44 5.16 -18.73
N LEU A 7 16.10 4.76 -17.63
CA LEU A 7 17.19 5.55 -17.03
C LEU A 7 18.40 5.69 -17.95
N ASP A 8 18.72 4.63 -18.70
CA ASP A 8 19.81 4.59 -19.67
C ASP A 8 19.47 5.35 -20.97
N GLY A 9 18.30 5.99 -21.05
CA GLY A 9 17.89 6.84 -22.17
C GLY A 9 17.61 6.09 -23.47
N VAL A 10 17.38 4.77 -23.41
CA VAL A 10 17.16 3.92 -24.58
C VAL A 10 15.89 4.36 -25.32
N GLN A 11 16.04 4.74 -26.59
CA GLN A 11 14.94 5.16 -27.47
C GLN A 11 14.36 4.02 -28.32
N VAL A 12 14.98 2.84 -28.29
CA VAL A 12 14.60 1.71 -29.14
C VAL A 12 13.24 1.17 -28.72
N ALA A 13 12.34 1.05 -29.71
CA ALA A 13 11.03 0.45 -29.51
C ALA A 13 11.13 -1.07 -29.33
N GLU A 14 10.44 -1.61 -28.33
CA GLU A 14 10.30 -3.05 -28.12
C GLU A 14 9.64 -3.70 -29.35
N ASN A 15 10.18 -4.83 -29.82
CA ASN A 15 9.74 -5.43 -31.08
C ASN A 15 8.30 -5.96 -31.06
N LYS A 16 7.78 -6.35 -29.89
CA LYS A 16 6.42 -6.89 -29.73
C LYS A 16 5.34 -5.82 -29.62
N THR A 17 5.68 -4.65 -29.09
CA THR A 17 4.72 -3.58 -28.80
C THR A 17 4.97 -2.32 -29.63
N GLN A 18 6.14 -2.22 -30.26
CA GLN A 18 6.65 -1.04 -30.95
C GLN A 18 6.66 0.23 -30.08
N MET A 19 6.75 0.06 -28.76
CA MET A 19 6.76 1.15 -27.79
C MET A 19 8.17 1.35 -27.24
N SER A 20 8.58 2.61 -27.07
CA SER A 20 9.80 2.95 -26.33
C SER A 20 9.66 2.61 -24.83
N PRO A 21 10.75 2.45 -24.07
CA PRO A 21 10.70 2.22 -22.63
C PRO A 21 9.85 3.26 -21.88
N LYS A 22 9.91 4.53 -22.30
CA LYS A 22 9.08 5.61 -21.74
C LYS A 22 7.59 5.38 -21.98
N GLN A 23 7.21 5.03 -23.22
CA GLN A 23 5.81 4.74 -23.57
C GLN A 23 5.30 3.50 -22.83
N LEU A 24 6.13 2.46 -22.68
CA LEU A 24 5.79 1.28 -21.90
C LEU A 24 5.57 1.61 -20.42
N MET A 25 6.43 2.42 -19.81
CA MET A 25 6.25 2.84 -18.42
C MET A 25 4.96 3.65 -18.22
N GLN A 26 4.65 4.56 -19.15
CA GLN A 26 3.39 5.30 -19.13
C GLN A 26 2.17 4.35 -19.25
N GLY A 27 2.19 3.41 -20.19
CA GLY A 27 1.10 2.44 -20.36
C GLY A 27 0.93 1.52 -19.13
N ILE A 28 2.03 1.11 -18.51
CA ILE A 28 2.01 0.34 -17.25
C ILE A 28 1.41 1.17 -16.12
N HIS A 29 1.83 2.43 -15.98
CA HIS A 29 1.29 3.33 -14.97
C HIS A 29 -0.22 3.51 -15.13
N GLU A 30 -0.69 3.85 -16.34
CA GLU A 30 -2.12 4.04 -16.62
C GLU A 30 -2.94 2.79 -16.34
N ARG A 31 -2.43 1.61 -16.72
CA ARG A 31 -3.11 0.33 -16.45
C ARG A 31 -3.15 0.02 -14.95
N ASN A 32 -2.05 0.23 -14.23
CA ASN A 32 -2.00 0.00 -12.79
C ASN A 32 -2.95 0.95 -12.04
N THR A 33 -3.01 2.22 -12.43
CA THR A 33 -3.96 3.19 -11.86
C THR A 33 -5.41 2.72 -12.03
N ARG A 34 -5.77 2.20 -13.21
CA ARG A 34 -7.10 1.60 -13.44
C ARG A 34 -7.34 0.36 -12.55
N ASN A 35 -6.35 -0.52 -12.43
CA ASN A 35 -6.45 -1.72 -11.60
C ASN A 35 -6.65 -1.36 -10.12
N VAL A 36 -5.87 -0.41 -9.59
CA VAL A 36 -5.99 0.08 -8.20
C VAL A 36 -7.36 0.68 -7.97
N LYS A 37 -7.86 1.52 -8.90
CA LYS A 37 -9.22 2.07 -8.80
C LYS A 37 -10.29 1.00 -8.76
N ALA A 38 -10.20 -0.01 -9.63
CA ALA A 38 -11.13 -1.14 -9.66
C ALA A 38 -11.06 -1.97 -8.38
N GLN A 39 -9.86 -2.17 -7.83
CA GLN A 39 -9.64 -2.89 -6.57
C GLN A 39 -10.31 -2.17 -5.40
N TYR A 40 -10.12 -0.86 -5.26
CA TYR A 40 -10.76 -0.08 -4.19
C TYR A 40 -12.28 -0.05 -4.32
N ALA A 41 -12.80 0.15 -5.55
CA ALA A 41 -14.24 0.07 -5.78
C ALA A 41 -14.80 -1.29 -5.33
N ARG A 42 -14.14 -2.39 -5.73
CA ARG A 42 -14.56 -3.73 -5.33
C ARG A 42 -14.46 -3.97 -3.83
N TYR A 43 -13.43 -3.44 -3.18
CA TYR A 43 -13.29 -3.50 -1.72
C TYR A 43 -14.47 -2.83 -1.02
N HIS A 44 -14.87 -1.63 -1.45
CA HIS A 44 -16.02 -0.93 -0.86
C HIS A 44 -17.34 -1.69 -1.07
N ASP A 45 -17.58 -2.25 -2.27
CA ASP A 45 -18.75 -3.09 -2.54
C ASP A 45 -18.82 -4.30 -1.58
N LEU A 46 -17.66 -4.91 -1.30
CA LEU A 46 -17.57 -6.07 -0.41
C LEU A 46 -17.80 -5.68 1.06
N VAL A 47 -17.27 -4.54 1.50
CA VAL A 47 -17.51 -4.03 2.86
C VAL A 47 -19.02 -3.79 3.07
N GLU A 48 -19.71 -3.16 2.12
CA GLU A 48 -21.14 -2.94 2.20
C GLU A 48 -21.93 -4.26 2.19
N LEU A 49 -21.50 -5.26 1.40
CA LEU A 49 -22.12 -6.57 1.39
C LEU A 49 -21.93 -7.33 2.71
N LEU A 50 -20.77 -7.19 3.35
CA LEU A 50 -20.49 -7.79 4.66
C LEU A 50 -21.39 -7.16 5.73
N ASP A 51 -21.55 -5.84 5.71
CA ASP A 51 -22.43 -5.13 6.65
C ASP A 51 -23.88 -5.64 6.57
N LYS A 52 -24.39 -5.83 5.35
CA LYS A 52 -25.73 -6.42 5.13
C LYS A 52 -25.88 -7.85 5.65
N LYS A 53 -24.77 -8.58 5.80
CA LYS A 53 -24.73 -9.94 6.37
C LYS A 53 -24.45 -9.93 7.88
N GLY A 54 -24.34 -8.76 8.52
CA GLY A 54 -24.06 -8.62 9.95
C GLY A 54 -22.57 -8.71 10.32
N TYR A 55 -21.66 -8.63 9.35
CA TYR A 55 -20.21 -8.56 9.59
C TYR A 55 -19.72 -7.14 9.35
N HIS A 56 -19.13 -6.52 10.38
CA HIS A 56 -18.73 -5.12 10.33
C HIS A 56 -17.21 -4.96 10.34
N LEU A 57 -16.69 -4.23 9.35
CA LEU A 57 -15.29 -3.80 9.35
C LEU A 57 -15.23 -2.36 9.87
N LYS A 58 -14.75 -2.20 11.11
CA LYS A 58 -14.77 -0.92 11.83
C LYS A 58 -13.39 -0.31 11.94
N SER A 59 -13.32 1.01 11.84
CA SER A 59 -12.13 1.76 12.26
C SER A 59 -12.17 1.98 13.78
N VAL A 60 -11.03 2.37 14.37
CA VAL A 60 -10.95 2.71 15.81
C VAL A 60 -11.95 3.81 16.21
N ALA A 61 -12.27 4.72 15.28
CA ALA A 61 -13.24 5.80 15.51
C ALA A 61 -14.69 5.29 15.64
N ASP A 62 -15.01 4.12 15.06
CA ASP A 62 -16.35 3.53 15.03
C ASP A 62 -16.62 2.58 16.22
N LEU A 63 -15.63 2.42 17.10
CA LEU A 63 -15.71 1.56 18.28
C LEU A 63 -16.40 2.27 19.45
N ASN A 64 -17.17 1.50 20.23
CA ASN A 64 -17.67 1.99 21.52
C ASN A 64 -16.56 1.92 22.60
N GLU A 65 -16.80 2.52 23.77
CA GLU A 65 -15.79 2.61 24.83
C GLU A 65 -15.29 1.25 25.34
N ALA A 66 -16.17 0.24 25.44
CA ALA A 66 -15.76 -1.11 25.84
C ALA A 66 -14.86 -1.77 24.78
N GLN A 67 -15.20 -1.61 23.50
CA GLN A 67 -14.41 -2.11 22.39
C GLN A 67 -13.05 -1.40 22.29
N LYS A 68 -13.01 -0.08 22.51
CA LYS A 68 -11.76 0.68 22.55
C LYS A 68 -10.85 0.20 23.67
N ALA A 69 -11.39 -0.04 24.86
CA ALA A 69 -10.61 -0.56 25.99
C ALA A 69 -9.98 -1.92 25.64
N GLN A 70 -10.77 -2.83 25.05
CA GLN A 70 -10.28 -4.14 24.61
C GLN A 70 -9.20 -4.04 23.54
N VAL A 71 -9.41 -3.23 22.49
CA VAL A 71 -8.43 -3.04 21.42
C VAL A 71 -7.14 -2.38 21.95
N LYS A 72 -7.27 -1.47 22.92
CA LYS A 72 -6.13 -0.82 23.57
C LYS A 72 -5.28 -1.83 24.34
N GLU A 73 -5.89 -2.69 25.15
CA GLU A 73 -5.21 -3.75 25.89
C GLU A 73 -4.47 -4.69 24.91
N GLN A 74 -5.15 -5.16 23.85
CA GLN A 74 -4.52 -5.99 22.81
C GLN A 74 -3.36 -5.29 22.11
N PHE A 75 -3.49 -3.99 21.84
CA PHE A 75 -2.41 -3.21 21.24
C PHE A 75 -1.20 -3.13 22.17
N GLU A 76 -1.41 -2.79 23.45
CA GLU A 76 -0.34 -2.64 24.44
C GLU A 76 0.39 -3.96 24.74
N GLU A 77 -0.36 -5.08 24.80
CA GLU A 77 0.21 -6.38 25.15
C GLU A 77 0.83 -7.13 23.96
N LEU A 78 0.24 -7.04 22.76
CA LEU A 78 0.62 -7.90 21.63
C LEU A 78 1.28 -7.15 20.48
N ILE A 79 0.87 -5.91 20.20
CA ILE A 79 1.33 -5.18 19.01
C ILE A 79 2.50 -4.26 19.37
N LEU A 80 2.33 -3.41 20.38
CA LEU A 80 3.31 -2.40 20.79
C LEU A 80 4.70 -3.00 21.10
N PRO A 81 4.85 -4.15 21.78
CA PRO A 81 6.17 -4.73 22.04
C PRO A 81 6.90 -5.18 20.77
N THR A 82 6.17 -5.38 19.66
CA THR A 82 6.75 -5.74 18.36
C THR A 82 7.13 -4.54 17.51
N LEU A 83 6.65 -3.34 17.85
CA LEU A 83 6.95 -2.11 17.13
C LEU A 83 8.33 -1.61 17.53
N THR A 84 9.19 -1.43 16.54
CA THR A 84 10.48 -0.74 16.73
C THR A 84 10.34 0.68 16.22
N ALA A 85 10.35 1.66 17.13
CA ALA A 85 10.41 3.06 16.73
C ALA A 85 11.77 3.35 16.08
N ILE A 86 11.76 3.84 14.85
CA ILE A 86 12.98 4.26 14.16
C ILE A 86 13.02 5.79 14.18
N GLY A 87 13.93 6.37 14.97
CA GLY A 87 14.15 7.81 14.99
C GLY A 87 14.87 8.27 13.73
N ILE A 88 14.25 9.17 12.97
CA ILE A 88 14.86 9.83 11.81
C ILE A 88 15.45 11.17 12.28
N ASP A 89 16.75 11.36 12.05
CA ASP A 89 17.48 12.60 12.35
C ASP A 89 18.31 12.99 11.12
N ALA A 90 18.38 14.28 10.81
CA ALA A 90 19.07 14.82 9.63
C ALA A 90 20.58 14.49 9.62
N TYR A 91 21.16 14.20 10.78
CA TYR A 91 22.57 13.85 10.93
C TYR A 91 22.87 12.35 10.83
N ARG A 92 21.86 11.51 10.59
CA ARG A 92 22.02 10.05 10.45
C ARG A 92 21.55 9.59 9.05
N PRO A 93 22.23 8.60 8.45
CA PRO A 93 21.77 8.02 7.19
C PRO A 93 20.37 7.44 7.33
N PHE A 94 19.54 7.61 6.31
CA PHE A 94 18.15 7.16 6.31
C PHE A 94 18.05 5.64 6.60
N PRO A 95 17.17 5.21 7.50
CA PRO A 95 17.08 3.81 7.89
C PRO A 95 16.64 2.92 6.74
N HIS A 96 17.15 1.67 6.72
CA HIS A 96 16.74 0.68 5.73
C HIS A 96 15.31 0.21 6.04
N LEU A 97 14.36 0.59 5.18
CA LEU A 97 12.99 0.11 5.28
C LEU A 97 12.89 -1.31 4.70
N LYS A 98 12.22 -2.21 5.43
CA LYS A 98 11.98 -3.57 4.92
C LYS A 98 10.98 -3.51 3.76
N ASN A 99 11.35 -4.11 2.63
CA ASN A 99 10.41 -4.32 1.53
C ASN A 99 9.24 -5.20 1.99
N HIS A 100 8.04 -4.89 1.49
CA HIS A 100 6.79 -5.55 1.86
C HIS A 100 6.35 -5.38 3.32
N ALA A 101 7.05 -4.55 4.10
CA ALA A 101 6.56 -4.11 5.41
C ALA A 101 5.74 -2.83 5.27
N LEU A 102 4.68 -2.72 6.07
CA LEU A 102 3.98 -1.46 6.27
C LEU A 102 4.77 -0.65 7.31
N ASN A 103 5.35 0.46 6.87
CA ASN A 103 6.04 1.41 7.73
C ASN A 103 5.06 2.56 8.01
N ILE A 104 4.67 2.75 9.27
CA ILE A 104 3.66 3.72 9.73
C ILE A 104 4.36 4.79 10.57
#